data_AF-A0A8T3BY76-F1
#
_entry.id   AF-A0A8T3BY76-F1
#
_cell.length_a   1.000
_cell.length_b   1.000
_cell.length_c   1.000
_cell.angle_alpha   90.00
_cell.angle_beta   90.00
_cell.angle_gamma   90.00
#
_symmetry.space_group_name_H-M   'P 1'
#
loop_
_entity.id
_entity.type
_entity.pdbx_description
1 polymer ?
#
loop_
_entity_poly.entity_id
_entity_poly.type
_entity_poly.pdbx_seq_one_letter_code
_entity_poly.pdbx_strand_id
1 'polypeptide(L)'
;MAKDHPGPANFYQLESRRQHLIWILAISSLCAIFYVIGAWQNFSIPKPNPSNISKVRCDGISDSTASSKNSLHGATSLQSNANLDFNAHHQLDLKNTSPSMENFQPCAMNFSEYTPCEDRTRGRRFERAMLVYRERHCPTKDELIRCLIPAPPGYKKPFKWPQSRDYAWYHNIPHKKLSVEKAVQNWIQVEGDRFLFPGGGTMFPEGADAYIDDINELIPLTDGSIRTAIDTGCGVCS
;
A
#
# COMPACT_ATOMS: atom_id res chain seq x y z
N MET A 1 10.24 -16.77 -64.53
CA MET A 1 8.85 -17.08 -64.97
C MET A 1 8.43 -18.38 -64.32
N ALA A 2 7.66 -18.30 -63.24
CA ALA A 2 6.90 -19.42 -62.69
C ALA A 2 5.45 -18.92 -62.54
N LYS A 3 4.51 -19.79 -62.87
CA LYS A 3 3.14 -19.49 -63.29
C LYS A 3 2.20 -19.71 -62.10
N ASP A 4 1.49 -18.66 -61.68
CA ASP A 4 0.48 -18.74 -60.64
C ASP A 4 -0.79 -19.46 -61.12
N HIS A 5 -1.34 -20.33 -60.28
CA HIS A 5 -2.69 -20.88 -60.42
C HIS A 5 -3.53 -20.46 -59.20
N PRO A 6 -4.74 -19.88 -59.37
CA PRO A 6 -5.57 -19.46 -58.25
C PRO A 6 -6.44 -20.61 -57.73
N GLY A 7 -6.35 -20.88 -56.42
CA GLY A 7 -7.23 -21.77 -55.66
C GLY A 7 -8.36 -21.02 -54.91
N PRO A 8 -9.35 -21.73 -54.35
CA PRO A 8 -10.70 -21.21 -54.07
C PRO A 8 -10.81 -20.52 -52.71
N ALA A 9 -10.47 -19.22 -52.64
CA ALA A 9 -10.52 -18.44 -51.40
C ALA A 9 -11.95 -18.02 -50.95
N ASN A 10 -12.97 -18.17 -51.79
CA ASN A 10 -14.27 -17.52 -51.58
C ASN A 10 -15.22 -18.26 -50.60
N PHE A 11 -15.04 -19.57 -50.36
CA PHE A 11 -15.97 -20.33 -49.52
C PHE A 11 -15.68 -20.17 -48.01
N TYR A 12 -14.41 -20.24 -47.63
CA TYR A 12 -13.96 -20.08 -46.23
C TYR A 12 -14.22 -18.67 -45.67
N GLN A 13 -14.15 -17.64 -46.52
CA GLN A 13 -14.38 -16.26 -46.11
C GLN A 13 -15.85 -15.97 -45.79
N LEU A 14 -16.78 -16.64 -46.47
CA LEU A 14 -18.22 -16.47 -46.26
C LEU A 14 -18.67 -17.16 -44.96
N GLU A 15 -18.11 -18.34 -44.67
CA GLU A 15 -18.39 -19.11 -43.46
C GLU A 15 -17.87 -18.41 -42.19
N SER A 16 -16.64 -17.86 -42.25
CA SER A 16 -16.05 -17.06 -41.17
C SER A 16 -16.86 -15.79 -40.86
N ARG A 17 -17.32 -15.08 -41.91
CA ARG A 17 -18.20 -13.90 -41.73
C ARG A 17 -19.55 -14.27 -41.15
N ARG A 18 -20.13 -15.42 -41.52
CA ARG A 18 -21.40 -15.90 -40.96
C ARG A 18 -21.26 -16.26 -39.48
N GLN A 19 -20.16 -16.91 -39.10
CA GLN A 19 -19.88 -17.22 -37.70
C GLN A 19 -19.65 -15.95 -36.86
N HIS A 20 -18.92 -14.96 -37.38
CA HIS A 20 -18.75 -13.69 -36.68
C HIS A 20 -20.08 -12.93 -36.50
N LEU A 21 -20.94 -12.91 -37.52
CA LEU A 21 -22.27 -12.31 -37.41
C LEU A 21 -23.14 -13.01 -36.37
N ILE A 22 -23.12 -14.34 -36.33
CA ILE A 22 -23.84 -15.13 -35.31
C ILE A 22 -23.33 -14.79 -33.91
N TRP A 23 -22.00 -14.68 -33.72
CA TRP A 23 -21.41 -14.32 -32.44
C TRP A 23 -21.79 -12.90 -31.99
N ILE A 24 -21.77 -11.92 -32.91
CA ILE A 24 -22.15 -10.54 -32.60
C ILE A 24 -23.63 -10.46 -32.18
N LEU A 25 -24.52 -11.12 -32.93
CA LEU A 25 -25.95 -11.17 -32.61
C LEU A 25 -26.23 -11.90 -31.28
N ALA A 26 -25.50 -12.99 -31.01
CA ALA A 26 -25.62 -13.72 -29.75
C ALA A 26 -25.20 -12.84 -28.56
N ILE A 27 -24.05 -12.16 -28.65
CA ILE A 27 -23.55 -11.26 -27.60
C ILE A 27 -24.50 -10.08 -27.39
N SER A 28 -25.01 -9.45 -28.46
CA SER A 28 -25.94 -8.33 -28.33
C SER A 28 -27.25 -8.75 -27.67
N SER A 29 -27.77 -9.94 -28.01
CA SER A 29 -28.98 -10.49 -27.39
C SER A 29 -28.77 -10.77 -25.90
N LEU A 30 -27.62 -11.33 -25.52
CA LEU A 30 -27.26 -11.62 -24.13
C LEU A 30 -27.16 -10.34 -23.30
N CYS A 31 -26.50 -9.30 -23.83
CA CYS A 31 -26.42 -7.98 -23.18
C CYS A 31 -27.80 -7.34 -22.97
N ALA A 32 -28.69 -7.41 -23.96
CA ALA A 32 -30.04 -6.89 -23.83
C ALA A 32 -30.86 -7.65 -22.77
N ILE A 33 -30.73 -8.98 -22.71
CA ILE A 33 -31.40 -9.82 -21.70
C ILE A 33 -30.93 -9.44 -20.29
N PHE A 34 -29.62 -9.34 -20.06
CA PHE A 34 -29.09 -8.96 -18.75
C PHE A 34 -29.46 -7.53 -18.34
N TYR A 35 -29.52 -6.60 -19.29
CA TYR A 35 -29.99 -5.25 -19.04
C TYR A 35 -31.45 -5.22 -18.58
N VAL A 36 -32.34 -5.96 -19.27
CA VAL A 36 -33.76 -6.05 -18.91
C VAL A 36 -33.95 -6.73 -17.55
N ILE A 37 -33.20 -7.80 -17.27
CA ILE A 37 -33.23 -8.48 -15.96
C ILE A 37 -32.77 -7.54 -14.84
N GLY A 38 -31.68 -6.80 -15.04
CA GLY A 38 -31.19 -5.81 -14.08
C GLY A 38 -32.17 -4.65 -13.86
N ALA A 39 -32.83 -4.18 -14.93
CA ALA A 39 -33.87 -3.18 -14.82
C ALA A 39 -35.12 -3.70 -14.08
N TRP A 40 -35.48 -4.98 -14.25
CA TRP A 40 -36.61 -5.61 -13.56
C TRP A 40 -36.35 -5.87 -12.07
N GLN A 41 -35.13 -6.26 -11.70
CA GLN A 41 -34.75 -6.44 -10.30
C GLN A 41 -34.73 -5.12 -9.51
N ASN A 42 -34.52 -3.99 -10.19
CA ASN A 42 -34.58 -2.66 -9.58
C ASN A 42 -36.02 -2.10 -9.38
N PHE A 43 -37.07 -2.81 -9.82
CA PHE A 43 -38.46 -2.37 -9.65
C PHE A 43 -39.13 -2.79 -8.33
N SER A 44 -38.42 -3.53 -7.46
CA SER A 44 -38.89 -3.81 -6.10
C SER A 44 -38.12 -2.96 -5.08
N ILE A 45 -38.46 -1.68 -5.00
CA ILE A 45 -38.05 -0.80 -3.89
C ILE A 45 -38.93 -1.14 -2.67
N PRO A 46 -38.38 -1.65 -1.55
CA PRO A 46 -39.04 -1.53 -0.26
C PRO A 46 -38.95 -0.07 0.18
N LYS A 47 -40.08 0.55 0.51
CA LYS A 47 -40.14 1.88 1.12
C LYS A 47 -39.24 1.92 2.37
N PRO A 48 -38.27 2.84 2.49
CA PRO A 48 -37.62 3.09 3.76
C PRO A 48 -38.58 3.86 4.69
N ASN A 49 -38.92 3.25 5.83
CA ASN A 49 -39.59 3.93 6.95
C ASN A 49 -38.68 5.07 7.46
N PRO A 50 -39.19 6.31 7.63
CA PRO A 50 -38.39 7.39 8.19
C PRO A 50 -38.55 7.39 9.71
N SER A 51 -37.67 6.69 10.42
CA SER A 51 -37.47 6.99 11.84
C SER A 51 -36.06 6.60 12.29
N ASN A 52 -35.37 7.62 12.81
CA ASN A 52 -34.14 7.59 13.60
C ASN A 52 -32.83 7.87 12.84
N ILE A 53 -32.75 9.07 12.25
CA ILE A 53 -31.48 9.78 12.10
C ILE A 53 -31.31 10.66 13.34
N SER A 54 -30.42 10.28 14.24
CA SER A 54 -29.91 11.16 15.28
C SER A 54 -28.97 12.20 14.64
N LYS A 55 -29.53 13.36 14.28
CA LYS A 55 -28.73 14.56 13.99
C LYS A 55 -28.16 15.08 15.30
N VAL A 56 -26.85 14.97 15.48
CA VAL A 56 -26.13 15.77 16.47
C VAL A 56 -26.08 17.20 15.93
N ARG A 57 -26.85 18.08 16.57
CA ARG A 57 -26.89 19.52 16.27
C ARG A 57 -25.99 20.22 17.27
N CYS A 58 -24.95 20.89 16.77
CA CYS A 58 -24.19 21.87 17.54
C CYS A 58 -24.89 23.23 17.35
N ASP A 59 -25.75 23.62 18.28
CA ASP A 59 -26.20 25.01 18.36
C ASP A 59 -25.28 25.77 19.31
N GLY A 60 -24.60 26.77 18.75
CA GLY A 60 -23.96 27.83 19.53
C GLY A 60 -25.02 28.72 20.16
N ILE A 61 -24.81 29.08 21.43
CA ILE A 61 -25.55 30.13 22.11
C ILE A 61 -24.54 31.14 22.64
N SER A 62 -24.49 32.29 21.98
CA SER A 62 -24.08 33.56 22.57
C SER A 62 -25.35 34.37 22.82
N ASP A 63 -25.67 34.64 24.08
CA ASP A 63 -25.67 35.98 24.66
C ASP A 63 -26.57 36.14 25.90
N SER A 64 -25.90 36.50 27.01
CA SER A 64 -26.21 37.61 27.91
C SER A 64 -27.54 37.64 28.68
N THR A 65 -27.47 37.43 30.00
CA THR A 65 -27.66 38.52 31.00
C THR A 65 -27.31 38.12 32.45
N ALA A 66 -26.36 38.88 32.99
CA ALA A 66 -26.06 39.27 34.38
C ALA A 66 -26.62 38.47 35.59
N SER A 67 -25.71 37.98 36.43
CA SER A 67 -25.72 38.36 37.86
C SER A 67 -24.34 38.19 38.51
N SER A 68 -23.94 39.24 39.23
CA SER A 68 -22.67 39.46 39.92
C SER A 68 -22.21 38.33 40.84
N LYS A 69 -20.88 38.10 40.86
CA LYS A 69 -20.07 37.98 42.09
C LYS A 69 -18.58 38.12 41.74
N ASN A 70 -17.97 39.20 42.23
CA ASN A 70 -16.53 39.44 42.23
C ASN A 70 -15.81 38.36 43.07
N SER A 71 -14.76 37.76 42.51
CA SER A 71 -13.57 37.44 43.31
C SER A 71 -12.34 37.33 42.42
N LEU A 72 -11.46 38.31 42.62
CA LEU A 72 -10.04 38.33 42.33
C LEU A 72 -9.37 37.06 42.87
N HIS A 73 -8.59 36.33 42.06
CA HIS A 73 -7.26 35.80 42.42
C HIS A 73 -6.69 34.87 41.34
N GLY A 74 -5.52 35.26 40.81
CA GLY A 74 -4.42 34.34 40.51
C GLY A 74 -4.47 33.56 39.20
N ALA A 75 -3.94 34.16 38.13
CA ALA A 75 -3.33 33.39 37.05
C ALA A 75 -2.15 32.59 37.62
N THR A 76 -2.38 31.33 37.98
CA THR A 76 -1.30 30.39 38.27
C THR A 76 -0.76 29.89 36.95
N SER A 77 0.26 30.60 36.47
CA SER A 77 1.29 30.02 35.63
C SER A 77 1.84 28.79 36.36
N LEU A 78 1.27 27.61 36.09
CA LEU A 78 1.96 26.35 36.30
C LEU A 78 3.03 26.26 35.22
N GLN A 79 4.11 27.02 35.42
CA GLN A 79 5.42 26.64 34.92
C GLN A 79 5.74 25.30 35.58
N SER A 80 5.26 24.21 35.00
CA SER A 80 5.91 22.94 35.19
C SER A 80 7.29 23.13 34.58
N ASN A 81 8.29 23.35 35.43
CA ASN A 81 9.69 23.02 35.14
C ASN A 81 9.78 21.48 35.00
N ALA A 82 9.00 20.90 34.09
CA ALA A 82 9.16 19.54 33.65
C ALA A 82 10.44 19.56 32.82
N ASN A 83 11.56 19.33 33.51
CA ASN A 83 12.83 19.09 32.88
C ASN A 83 12.65 17.85 32.01
N LEU A 84 12.45 18.07 30.71
CA LEU A 84 12.26 17.01 29.74
C LEU A 84 13.58 16.24 29.66
N ASP A 85 13.57 15.03 30.20
CA ASP A 85 14.72 14.15 30.12
C ASP A 85 14.79 13.56 28.71
N PHE A 86 15.72 14.07 27.92
CA PHE A 86 16.02 13.56 26.58
C PHE A 86 17.04 12.42 26.61
N ASN A 87 17.44 11.94 27.79
CA ASN A 87 18.37 10.81 27.86
C ASN A 87 17.68 9.50 27.48
N ALA A 88 18.41 8.68 26.73
CA ALA A 88 17.98 7.33 26.45
C ALA A 88 18.01 6.50 27.75
N HIS A 89 16.85 6.17 28.30
CA HIS A 89 16.72 5.31 29.49
C HIS A 89 17.07 3.83 29.25
N HIS A 90 17.49 3.48 28.04
CA HIS A 90 17.96 2.14 27.68
C HIS A 90 19.48 2.10 27.69
N GLN A 91 20.08 2.32 28.86
CA GLN A 91 21.51 2.12 29.02
C GLN A 91 21.75 0.63 29.25
N LEU A 92 22.21 -0.05 28.21
CA LEU A 92 22.62 -1.45 28.32
C LEU A 92 23.86 -1.50 29.21
N ASP A 93 23.72 -2.08 30.41
CA ASP A 93 24.86 -2.47 31.24
C ASP A 93 25.62 -3.59 30.52
N LEU A 94 26.54 -3.18 29.64
CA LEU A 94 27.55 -4.05 29.06
C LEU A 94 28.53 -4.40 30.18
N LYS A 95 28.14 -5.35 31.03
CA LYS A 95 29.08 -6.09 31.87
C LYS A 95 30.20 -6.55 30.94
N ASN A 96 31.46 -6.33 31.31
CA ASN A 96 32.67 -6.76 30.59
C ASN A 96 32.79 -8.29 30.50
N THR A 97 31.76 -8.97 30.00
CA THR A 97 31.84 -10.30 29.44
C THR A 97 32.41 -10.08 28.04
N SER A 98 33.66 -10.50 27.85
CA SER A 98 34.25 -10.67 26.53
C SER A 98 33.17 -11.26 25.61
N PRO A 99 32.77 -10.58 24.51
CA PRO A 99 31.69 -11.10 23.69
C PRO A 99 32.17 -12.44 23.12
N SER A 100 31.64 -13.54 23.65
CA SER A 100 31.73 -14.81 22.94
C SER A 100 30.97 -14.57 21.64
N MET A 101 31.69 -14.40 20.53
CA MET A 101 31.07 -14.32 19.21
C MET A 101 30.39 -15.66 18.96
N GLU A 102 29.08 -15.71 19.26
CA GLU A 102 28.25 -16.86 18.95
C GLU A 102 28.22 -16.99 17.43
N ASN A 103 28.85 -18.05 16.91
CA ASN A 103 28.97 -18.25 15.48
C ASN A 103 27.67 -18.91 14.97
N PHE A 104 26.79 -18.09 14.42
CA PHE A 104 25.54 -18.55 13.84
C PHE A 104 25.77 -19.23 12.49
N GLN A 105 25.22 -20.43 12.32
CA GLN A 105 25.29 -21.15 11.04
C GLN A 105 24.39 -20.47 9.99
N PRO A 106 24.67 -20.63 8.69
CA PRO A 106 23.77 -20.17 7.64
C PRO A 106 22.42 -20.89 7.67
N CYS A 107 21.32 -20.15 7.49
CA CYS A 107 20.01 -20.72 7.28
C CYS A 107 19.90 -21.36 5.88
N ALA A 108 18.95 -22.29 5.72
CA ALA A 108 18.52 -22.71 4.40
C ALA A 108 17.88 -21.53 3.63
N MET A 109 18.06 -21.48 2.31
CA MET A 109 17.60 -20.36 1.46
C MET A 109 16.09 -20.11 1.52
N ASN A 110 15.28 -21.14 1.82
CA ASN A 110 13.83 -21.00 1.97
C ASN A 110 13.42 -20.09 3.14
N PHE A 111 14.34 -19.80 4.07
CA PHE A 111 14.10 -18.85 5.17
C PHE A 111 14.31 -17.39 4.76
N SER A 112 14.76 -17.08 3.54
CA SER A 112 14.96 -15.69 3.08
C SER A 112 13.68 -14.85 3.11
N GLU A 113 12.53 -15.49 2.96
CA GLU A 113 11.20 -14.87 2.98
C GLU A 113 10.42 -15.19 4.27
N TYR A 114 11.07 -15.79 5.25
CA TYR A 114 10.40 -16.19 6.48
C TYR A 114 10.04 -14.97 7.34
N THR A 115 8.75 -14.68 7.45
CA THR A 115 8.18 -13.64 8.31
C THR A 115 7.47 -14.28 9.51
N PRO A 116 8.19 -14.61 10.60
CA PRO A 116 7.70 -15.49 11.68
C PRO A 116 6.38 -15.05 12.32
N CYS A 117 6.19 -13.75 12.50
CA CYS A 117 4.99 -13.19 13.14
C CYS A 117 3.81 -12.97 12.18
N GLU A 118 4.06 -13.03 10.88
CA GLU A 118 3.07 -12.87 9.80
C GLU A 118 2.91 -14.19 9.02
N ASP A 119 3.14 -15.32 9.70
CA ASP A 119 3.03 -16.63 9.07
C ASP A 119 1.56 -17.00 8.85
N ARG A 120 1.17 -17.12 7.58
CA ARG A 120 -0.22 -17.42 7.18
C ARG A 120 -0.72 -18.75 7.74
N THR A 121 0.16 -19.74 7.87
CA THR A 121 -0.21 -21.08 8.34
C THR A 121 -0.52 -21.06 9.83
N ARG A 122 0.30 -20.36 10.62
CA ARG A 122 0.12 -20.12 12.05
C ARG A 122 -1.12 -19.28 12.31
N GLY A 123 -1.27 -18.14 11.63
CA GLY A 123 -2.44 -17.27 11.80
C GLY A 123 -3.76 -18.00 11.58
N ARG A 124 -3.83 -18.89 10.57
CA ARG A 124 -5.02 -19.73 10.29
C ARG A 124 -5.41 -20.72 11.38
N ARG A 125 -4.57 -20.95 12.40
CA ARG A 125 -4.90 -21.81 13.55
C ARG A 125 -5.77 -21.11 14.59
N PHE A 126 -5.82 -19.77 14.55
CA PHE A 126 -6.59 -18.97 15.50
C PHE A 126 -8.05 -18.78 15.05
N GLU A 127 -8.88 -18.36 16.00
CA GLU A 127 -10.29 -18.13 15.75
C GLU A 127 -10.54 -17.03 14.71
N ARG A 128 -11.67 -17.15 14.01
CA ARG A 128 -12.11 -16.15 13.03
C ARG A 128 -12.85 -14.97 13.65
N ALA A 129 -13.27 -15.10 14.91
CA ALA A 129 -13.89 -14.03 15.66
C ALA A 129 -12.98 -12.80 15.65
N MET A 130 -13.54 -11.62 15.42
CA MET A 130 -12.81 -10.34 15.42
C MET A 130 -11.55 -10.31 14.51
N LEU A 131 -11.46 -11.21 13.52
CA LEU A 131 -10.29 -11.35 12.65
C LEU A 131 -8.99 -11.68 13.41
N VAL A 132 -9.03 -12.34 14.57
CA VAL A 132 -7.83 -12.71 15.34
C VAL A 132 -6.83 -13.49 14.49
N TYR A 133 -7.28 -14.36 13.59
CA TYR A 133 -6.41 -15.06 12.63
C TYR A 133 -5.57 -14.17 11.68
N ARG A 134 -5.88 -12.87 11.59
CA ARG A 134 -5.13 -11.84 10.83
C ARG A 134 -4.20 -11.00 11.71
N GLU A 135 -4.20 -11.21 13.02
CA GLU A 135 -3.27 -10.54 13.93
C GLU A 135 -1.87 -11.16 13.83
N ARG A 136 -0.88 -10.48 14.44
CA ARG A 136 0.49 -10.97 14.49
C ARG A 136 0.62 -12.10 15.52
N HIS A 137 1.00 -13.27 15.04
CA HIS A 137 1.21 -14.45 15.87
C HIS A 137 2.67 -14.87 15.79
N CYS A 138 3.47 -14.44 16.76
CA CYS A 138 4.90 -14.72 16.76
C CYS A 138 5.21 -16.12 17.32
N PRO A 139 6.31 -16.75 16.90
CA PRO A 139 6.82 -17.97 17.51
C PRO A 139 7.24 -17.74 18.97
N THR A 140 7.12 -18.79 19.77
CA THR A 140 7.66 -18.80 21.14
C THR A 140 9.18 -18.87 21.14
N LYS A 141 9.83 -18.64 22.28
CA LYS A 141 11.30 -18.56 22.38
C LYS A 141 12.02 -19.84 21.92
N ASP A 142 11.38 -20.99 22.11
CA ASP A 142 11.81 -22.32 21.71
C ASP A 142 11.63 -22.59 20.20
N GLU A 143 10.71 -21.89 19.54
CA GLU A 143 10.48 -21.95 18.09
C GLU A 143 11.34 -20.95 17.30
N LEU A 144 12.12 -20.10 18.00
CA LEU A 144 12.98 -19.11 17.36
C LEU A 144 14.16 -19.78 16.66
N ILE A 145 14.27 -19.50 15.37
CA ILE A 145 15.36 -19.98 14.54
C ILE A 145 16.58 -19.08 14.77
N ARG A 146 17.72 -19.69 15.09
CA ARG A 146 19.00 -19.03 15.34
C ARG A 146 20.01 -19.34 14.24
N CYS A 147 19.86 -18.68 13.11
CA CYS A 147 20.79 -18.80 11.98
C CYS A 147 20.89 -17.47 11.21
N LEU A 148 21.92 -17.32 10.40
CA LEU A 148 22.10 -16.15 9.53
C LEU A 148 21.51 -16.42 8.16
N ILE A 149 20.63 -15.54 7.68
CA ILE A 149 20.10 -15.63 6.33
C ILE A 149 21.24 -15.34 5.34
N PRO A 150 21.62 -16.30 4.47
CA PRO A 150 22.66 -16.06 3.48
C PRO A 150 22.19 -15.04 2.43
N ALA A 151 23.15 -14.32 1.84
CA ALA A 151 22.88 -13.46 0.71
C ALA A 151 22.43 -14.29 -0.51
N PRO A 152 21.48 -13.79 -1.33
CA PRO A 152 21.05 -14.51 -2.51
C PRO A 152 22.19 -14.66 -3.54
N PRO A 153 22.15 -15.68 -4.40
CA PRO A 153 23.17 -15.90 -5.41
C PRO A 153 23.34 -14.67 -6.33
N GLY A 154 24.58 -14.18 -6.43
CA GLY A 154 24.90 -12.99 -7.25
C GLY A 154 24.59 -11.65 -6.57
N TYR A 155 24.28 -11.64 -5.27
CA TYR A 155 24.10 -10.41 -4.51
C TYR A 155 25.32 -9.49 -4.64
N LYS A 156 25.06 -8.21 -4.90
CA LYS A 156 26.07 -7.15 -5.02
C LYS A 156 25.92 -6.16 -3.87
N LYS A 157 27.01 -5.49 -3.49
CA LYS A 157 26.95 -4.40 -2.51
C LYS A 157 25.98 -3.31 -3.02
N PRO A 158 24.99 -2.86 -2.23
CA PRO A 158 24.08 -1.78 -2.62
C PRO A 158 24.84 -0.51 -2.99
N PHE A 159 24.19 0.34 -3.82
CA PHE A 159 24.71 1.67 -4.11
C PHE A 159 24.79 2.51 -2.82
N LYS A 160 25.67 3.52 -2.81
CA LYS A 160 25.70 4.49 -1.72
C LYS A 160 24.60 5.51 -1.91
N TRP A 161 24.11 6.08 -0.81
CA TRP A 161 23.27 7.27 -0.86
C TRP A 161 24.01 8.43 -1.56
N PRO A 162 23.36 9.25 -2.40
CA PRO A 162 21.94 9.25 -2.75
C PRO A 162 21.55 8.30 -3.90
N GLN A 163 22.52 7.70 -4.60
CA GLN A 163 22.24 6.84 -5.75
C GLN A 163 21.35 5.63 -5.43
N SER A 164 21.43 5.12 -4.19
CA SER A 164 20.54 4.04 -3.72
C SER A 164 19.07 4.41 -3.63
N ARG A 165 18.71 5.70 -3.77
CA ARG A 165 17.33 6.15 -3.92
C ARG A 165 16.75 5.70 -5.26
N ASP A 166 17.54 5.88 -6.31
CA ASP A 166 17.05 5.72 -7.69
C ASP A 166 17.40 4.35 -8.27
N TYR A 167 18.41 3.64 -7.71
CA TYR A 167 18.91 2.39 -8.29
C TYR A 167 19.03 1.25 -7.29
N ALA A 168 18.70 0.04 -7.75
CA ALA A 168 19.04 -1.22 -7.09
C ALA A 168 19.63 -2.23 -8.08
N TRP A 169 20.48 -3.14 -7.61
CA TRP A 169 20.99 -4.22 -8.48
C TRP A 169 19.89 -5.24 -8.78
N TYR A 170 19.82 -5.68 -10.04
CA TYR A 170 18.84 -6.67 -10.48
C TYR A 170 18.92 -8.00 -9.71
N HIS A 171 20.13 -8.39 -9.30
CA HIS A 171 20.37 -9.61 -8.51
C HIS A 171 20.04 -9.47 -7.02
N ASN A 172 19.85 -8.25 -6.51
CA ASN A 172 19.54 -8.04 -5.11
C ASN A 172 18.04 -8.17 -4.80
N ILE A 173 17.19 -8.25 -5.84
CA ILE A 173 15.74 -8.39 -5.68
C ILE A 173 15.34 -9.86 -5.90
N PRO A 174 14.81 -10.55 -4.88
CA PRO A 174 14.47 -11.97 -4.97
C PRO A 174 13.27 -12.24 -5.88
N HIS A 175 12.31 -11.32 -5.96
CA HIS A 175 11.08 -11.48 -6.74
C HIS A 175 10.97 -10.46 -7.87
N LYS A 176 11.38 -10.88 -9.07
CA LYS A 176 11.36 -10.04 -10.28
C LYS A 176 9.97 -9.94 -10.93
N LYS A 177 8.99 -10.70 -10.44
CA LYS A 177 7.63 -10.70 -11.01
C LYS A 177 6.98 -9.32 -10.91
N LEU A 178 7.26 -8.59 -9.84
CA LEU A 178 6.73 -7.24 -9.63
C LEU A 178 7.17 -6.27 -10.72
N SER A 179 8.41 -6.35 -11.22
CA SER A 179 8.85 -5.47 -12.31
C SER A 179 8.13 -5.75 -13.63
N VAL A 180 7.59 -6.96 -13.82
CA VAL A 180 6.78 -7.32 -14.99
C VAL A 180 5.34 -6.86 -14.80
N GLU A 181 4.74 -7.18 -13.66
CA GLU A 181 3.34 -6.82 -13.35
C GLU A 181 3.14 -5.31 -13.22
N LYS A 182 4.18 -4.57 -12.83
CA LYS A 182 4.16 -3.12 -12.61
C LYS A 182 4.89 -2.32 -13.70
N ALA A 183 5.35 -2.96 -14.77
CA ALA A 183 6.08 -2.31 -15.87
C ALA A 183 5.31 -1.13 -16.47
N VAL A 184 3.98 -1.27 -16.60
CA VAL A 184 3.09 -0.25 -17.20
C VAL A 184 2.93 0.98 -16.28
N GLN A 185 3.22 0.86 -14.99
CA GLN A 185 2.92 1.87 -13.98
C GLN A 185 4.10 2.82 -13.71
N ASN A 186 5.17 2.73 -14.51
CA ASN A 186 6.42 3.49 -14.33
C ASN A 186 7.01 3.40 -12.91
N TRP A 187 6.69 2.34 -12.15
CA TRP A 187 7.21 2.14 -10.79
C TRP A 187 8.68 1.73 -10.78
N ILE A 188 9.02 0.86 -11.73
CA ILE A 188 10.33 0.21 -11.81
C ILE A 188 10.64 0.02 -13.29
N GLN A 189 11.80 0.49 -13.71
CA GLN A 189 12.35 0.21 -15.03
C GLN A 189 13.54 -0.73 -14.90
N VAL A 190 13.72 -1.64 -15.87
CA VAL A 190 14.86 -2.56 -15.90
C VAL A 190 15.89 -2.03 -16.87
N GLU A 191 17.07 -1.67 -16.36
CA GLU A 191 18.20 -1.16 -17.14
C GLU A 191 19.39 -2.10 -17.02
N GLY A 192 19.48 -3.08 -17.92
CA GLY A 192 20.56 -4.06 -17.91
C GLY A 192 20.60 -4.87 -16.60
N ASP A 193 21.61 -4.61 -15.77
CA ASP A 193 21.78 -5.27 -14.47
C ASP A 193 21.26 -4.46 -13.27
N ARG A 194 20.44 -3.42 -13.53
CA ARG A 194 19.88 -2.51 -12.53
C ARG A 194 18.37 -2.38 -12.66
N PHE A 195 17.75 -2.05 -11.55
CA PHE A 195 16.42 -1.46 -11.49
C PHE A 195 16.57 0.04 -11.28
N LEU A 196 15.81 0.82 -12.05
CA LEU A 196 15.63 2.26 -11.89
C LEU A 196 14.24 2.51 -11.26
N PHE A 197 14.20 3.35 -10.24
CA PHE A 197 12.99 3.80 -9.56
C PHE A 197 12.80 5.29 -9.86
N PRO A 198 11.98 5.64 -10.86
CA PRO A 198 11.86 7.02 -11.33
C PRO A 198 10.98 7.90 -10.43
N GLY A 199 10.54 7.42 -9.25
CA GLY A 199 9.64 8.16 -8.35
C GLY A 199 8.17 8.22 -8.81
N GLY A 200 7.83 7.45 -9.86
CA GLY A 200 6.49 7.36 -10.44
C GLY A 200 5.59 6.34 -9.74
N GLY A 201 4.28 6.61 -9.76
CA GLY A 201 3.24 5.81 -9.09
C GLY A 201 2.10 5.39 -10.01
N THR A 202 1.19 4.52 -9.54
CA THR A 202 -0.09 4.30 -10.25
C THR A 202 -0.96 5.54 -10.21
N MET A 203 -0.82 6.30 -9.12
CA MET A 203 -1.57 7.50 -8.84
C MET A 203 -0.88 8.77 -9.37
N PHE A 204 0.43 8.68 -9.65
CA PHE A 204 1.26 9.82 -10.03
C PHE A 204 2.02 9.49 -11.33
N PRO A 205 1.36 9.63 -12.50
CA PRO A 205 1.97 9.33 -13.79
C PRO A 205 3.19 10.23 -14.08
N GLU A 206 3.14 11.49 -13.64
CA GLU A 206 4.25 12.47 -13.74
C GLU A 206 5.17 12.48 -12.51
N GLY A 207 5.01 11.51 -11.59
CA GLY A 207 5.76 11.45 -10.33
C GLY A 207 5.10 12.21 -9.19
N ALA A 208 5.47 11.85 -7.96
CA ALA A 208 4.94 12.48 -6.75
C ALA A 208 5.31 13.97 -6.65
N ASP A 209 6.48 14.35 -7.16
CA ASP A 209 6.97 15.73 -7.12
C ASP A 209 6.00 16.70 -7.83
N ALA A 210 5.53 16.35 -9.04
CA ALA A 210 4.58 17.18 -9.77
C ALA A 210 3.26 17.36 -9.01
N TYR A 211 2.78 16.31 -8.33
CA TYR A 211 1.58 16.39 -7.49
C TYR A 211 1.79 17.30 -6.25
N ILE A 212 2.98 17.24 -5.64
CA ILE A 212 3.33 18.10 -4.51
C ILE A 212 3.42 19.57 -4.98
N ASP A 213 3.96 19.82 -6.17
CA ASP A 213 4.03 21.16 -6.77
C ASP A 213 2.63 21.73 -7.03
N ASP A 214 1.70 20.93 -7.56
CA ASP A 214 0.29 21.32 -7.76
C ASP A 214 -0.39 21.69 -6.43
N ILE A 215 -0.13 20.93 -5.36
CA ILE A 215 -0.64 21.28 -4.02
C ILE A 215 -0.01 22.59 -3.55
N ASN A 216 1.30 22.76 -3.74
CA ASN A 216 2.03 23.94 -3.28
C ASN A 216 1.58 25.22 -4.00
N GLU A 217 1.07 25.13 -5.23
CA GLU A 217 0.44 26.25 -5.95
C GLU A 217 -0.87 26.70 -5.27
N LEU A 218 -1.65 25.75 -4.75
CA LEU A 218 -2.94 26.03 -4.10
C LEU A 218 -2.78 26.42 -2.63
N ILE A 219 -1.86 25.78 -1.93
CA ILE A 219 -1.62 25.97 -0.50
C ILE A 219 -0.10 25.97 -0.26
N PRO A 220 0.48 27.08 0.22
CA PRO A 220 1.93 27.16 0.44
C PRO A 220 2.41 26.08 1.43
N LEU A 221 3.14 25.09 0.94
CA LEU A 221 3.69 24.02 1.78
C LEU A 221 5.03 24.43 2.43
N THR A 222 5.70 25.44 1.88
CA THR A 222 7.08 25.81 2.23
C THR A 222 7.20 26.97 3.22
N ASP A 223 6.13 27.70 3.50
CA ASP A 223 6.15 28.88 4.37
C ASP A 223 6.08 28.54 5.88
N GLY A 224 5.92 27.26 6.22
CA GLY A 224 5.83 26.78 7.60
C GLY A 224 4.48 27.03 8.28
N SER A 225 3.46 27.47 7.55
CA SER A 225 2.09 27.64 8.05
C SER A 225 1.41 26.28 8.32
N ILE A 226 1.69 25.28 7.49
CA ILE A 226 1.28 23.89 7.69
C ILE A 226 2.34 23.16 8.52
N ARG A 227 1.93 22.64 9.67
CA ARG A 227 2.80 21.85 10.57
C ARG A 227 2.53 20.35 10.54
N THR A 228 1.37 19.96 10.04
CA THR A 228 0.91 18.57 10.04
C THR A 228 0.16 18.30 8.75
N ALA A 229 0.59 17.27 8.03
CA ALA A 229 -0.12 16.70 6.90
C ALA A 229 -0.34 15.20 7.15
N ILE A 230 -1.48 14.69 6.71
CA ILE A 230 -1.78 13.25 6.74
C ILE A 230 -2.01 12.80 5.30
N ASP A 231 -1.02 12.09 4.75
CA ASP A 231 -1.19 11.37 3.50
C ASP A 231 -1.65 9.95 3.83
N THR A 232 -2.78 9.56 3.25
CA THR A 232 -3.34 8.21 3.41
C THR A 232 -3.26 7.49 2.07
N GLY A 233 -2.17 6.77 1.89
CA GLY A 233 -1.87 5.99 0.70
C GLY A 233 -0.60 5.18 0.92
N CYS A 234 -0.44 4.06 0.23
CA CYS A 234 0.78 3.27 0.31
C CYS A 234 1.56 3.42 -1.00
N GLY A 235 2.65 4.20 -0.98
CA GLY A 235 3.83 3.84 -1.75
C GLY A 235 4.36 4.82 -2.80
N VAL A 236 4.11 6.13 -2.75
CA VAL A 236 4.73 7.03 -3.74
C VAL A 236 5.12 8.44 -3.31
N CYS A 237 4.47 9.06 -2.31
CA CYS A 237 4.78 10.42 -1.85
C CYS A 237 5.67 10.48 -0.59
N SER A 238 6.47 9.46 -0.30
CA SER A 238 7.33 9.36 0.88
C SER A 238 8.81 9.59 0.58
#